data_AF-A0AA41QQ20-F1
#
_entry.id   AF-A0AA41QQ20-F1
#
_cell.length_a   1.000
_cell.length_b   1.000
_cell.length_c   1.000
_cell.angle_alpha   90.00
_cell.angle_beta   90.00
_cell.angle_gamma   90.00
#
_symmetry.space_group_name_H-M   'P 1'
#
loop_
_entity.id
_entity.type
_entity.pdbx_description
1 polymer ?
#
loop_
_entity_poly.entity_id
_entity_poly.type
_entity_poly.pdbx_seq_one_letter_code
_entity_poly.pdbx_strand_id
1 'polypeptide(L)'
;MKLIAFPHGGNIPAAFSKTGRAEKAAAHAPVEVAAEYADQLVDDRFAYLVVGKPPVSSAKIESPEEASARSKQIVEKAEADAKAALDAAEVNAKEIVVAAEGKAKQLGLDAETSANTKISEAETRAKEIVEKAEADAKSVLDAAEGKAKAIVADAEAAAKAAKAAGGQSGGA
;
A
#
# COMPACT_ATOMS: atom_id res chain seq x y z
N MET A 1 11.99 71.75 6.51
CA MET A 1 11.26 70.51 6.84
C MET A 1 10.88 70.56 8.30
N LYS A 2 9.69 70.05 8.67
CA LYS A 2 9.21 69.96 10.06
C LYS A 2 8.82 68.51 10.36
N LEU A 3 8.94 68.11 11.63
CA LEU A 3 8.58 66.77 12.10
C LEU A 3 7.18 66.80 12.69
N ILE A 4 6.26 66.04 12.11
CA ILE A 4 4.87 65.94 12.55
C ILE A 4 4.52 64.48 12.81
N ALA A 5 3.50 64.23 13.63
CA ALA A 5 2.93 62.90 13.80
C ALA A 5 1.41 62.96 13.65
N PHE A 6 0.85 61.92 13.03
CA PHE A 6 -0.58 61.77 12.82
C PHE A 6 -1.18 60.96 13.96
N PRO A 7 -2.23 61.41 14.67
CA PRO A 7 -2.85 60.65 15.75
C PRO A 7 -3.35 59.26 15.33
N HIS A 8 -3.78 59.11 14.07
CA HIS A 8 -4.37 57.87 13.55
C HIS A 8 -3.60 57.26 12.38
N GLY A 9 -2.41 57.80 12.06
CA GLY A 9 -1.69 57.49 10.84
C GLY A 9 -2.32 58.17 9.62
N GLY A 10 -1.64 58.08 8.47
CA GLY A 10 -2.08 58.77 7.27
C GLY A 10 -1.20 58.47 6.06
N ASN A 11 -1.64 58.91 4.88
CA ASN A 11 -0.84 58.81 3.66
C ASN A 11 -0.28 60.18 3.33
N ILE A 12 1.04 60.26 3.18
CA ILE A 12 1.76 61.48 2.79
C ILE A 12 2.00 61.41 1.28
N PRO A 13 1.48 62.38 0.50
CA PRO A 13 1.71 62.42 -0.93
C PRO A 13 3.20 62.57 -1.27
N ALA A 14 3.61 61.98 -2.39
CA ALA A 14 4.99 62.00 -2.88
C ALA A 14 5.59 63.42 -2.99
N ALA A 15 4.78 64.41 -3.33
CA ALA A 15 5.18 65.81 -3.47
C ALA A 15 5.67 66.44 -2.14
N PHE A 16 5.27 65.88 -1.00
CA PHE A 16 5.56 66.43 0.33
C PHE A 16 6.38 65.48 1.22
N SER A 17 6.67 64.26 0.76
CA SER A 17 7.62 63.34 1.41
C SER A 17 9.05 63.63 0.98
N LYS A 18 9.99 63.51 1.93
CA LYS A 18 11.43 63.59 1.68
C LYS A 18 11.93 62.55 0.67
N THR A 19 11.27 61.41 0.57
CA THR A 19 11.67 60.31 -0.33
C THR A 19 11.18 60.50 -1.76
N GLY A 20 10.34 61.52 -2.03
CA GLY A 20 9.72 61.75 -3.34
C GLY A 20 8.73 60.66 -3.75
N ARG A 21 8.29 59.81 -2.82
CA ARG A 21 7.29 58.76 -3.02
C ARG A 21 6.19 58.87 -1.97
N ALA A 22 5.01 58.35 -2.29
CA ALA A 22 3.92 58.31 -1.34
C ALA A 22 4.31 57.42 -0.16
N GLU A 23 4.21 57.95 1.05
CA GLU A 23 4.68 57.29 2.27
C GLU A 23 3.52 57.13 3.24
N LYS A 24 3.40 55.95 3.86
CA LYS A 24 2.37 55.67 4.85
C LYS A 24 2.92 55.94 6.24
N ALA A 25 2.40 56.99 6.88
CA ALA A 25 2.71 57.32 8.26
C ALA A 25 1.91 56.42 9.21
N ALA A 26 2.60 55.73 10.13
CA ALA A 26 1.95 55.02 11.22
C ALA A 26 1.42 56.01 12.28
N ALA A 27 0.43 55.58 13.07
CA ALA A 27 -0.12 56.40 14.15
C ALA A 27 0.97 56.79 15.15
N HIS A 28 1.00 58.07 15.51
CA HIS A 28 1.99 58.71 16.39
C HIS A 28 3.46 58.59 15.94
N ALA A 29 3.72 58.03 14.75
CA ALA A 29 5.07 57.93 14.22
C ALA A 29 5.50 59.30 13.69
N PRO A 30 6.67 59.81 14.10
CA PRO A 30 7.17 61.08 13.61
C PRO A 30 7.60 60.96 12.15
N VAL A 31 7.08 61.84 11.29
CA VAL A 31 7.41 61.91 9.87
C VAL A 31 7.86 63.31 9.49
N GLU A 32 8.91 63.37 8.69
CA GLU A 32 9.52 64.61 8.22
C GLU A 32 8.88 65.05 6.90
N VAL A 33 8.22 66.21 6.91
CA VAL A 33 7.52 66.75 5.73
C VAL A 33 7.90 68.22 5.46
N ALA A 34 7.53 68.73 4.28
CA ALA A 34 7.69 70.14 3.92
C ALA A 34 7.06 71.06 4.98
N ALA A 35 7.73 72.17 5.31
CA ALA A 35 7.31 73.02 6.44
C ALA A 35 5.90 73.61 6.26
N GLU A 36 5.57 74.05 5.04
CA GLU A 36 4.25 74.60 4.70
C GLU A 36 3.14 73.56 4.81
N TYR A 37 3.42 72.33 4.37
CA TYR A 37 2.49 71.20 4.47
C TYR A 37 2.30 70.76 5.93
N ALA A 38 3.37 70.77 6.74
CA ALA A 38 3.29 70.51 8.17
C ALA A 38 2.41 71.54 8.88
N ASP A 39 2.58 72.82 8.57
CA ASP A 39 1.84 73.90 9.22
C ASP A 39 0.35 73.80 8.91
N GLN A 40 -0.02 73.54 7.66
CA GLN A 40 -1.42 73.33 7.28
C GLN A 40 -2.04 72.12 8.01
N LEU A 41 -1.33 70.98 8.08
CA LEU A 41 -1.85 69.79 8.76
C LEU A 41 -1.99 69.98 10.27
N VAL A 42 -1.14 70.81 10.87
CA VAL A 42 -1.21 71.15 12.30
C VAL A 42 -2.35 72.13 12.56
N ASP A 43 -2.51 73.14 11.72
CA ASP A 43 -3.61 74.12 11.80
C ASP A 43 -4.98 73.44 11.61
N ASP A 44 -5.09 72.53 10.65
CA ASP A 44 -6.30 71.73 10.40
C ASP A 44 -6.51 70.60 11.44
N ARG A 45 -5.59 70.47 12.42
CA ARG A 45 -5.60 69.46 13.51
C ARG A 45 -5.53 68.00 13.03
N PHE A 46 -5.03 67.76 11.83
CA PHE A 46 -4.77 66.41 11.33
C PHE A 46 -3.45 65.83 11.87
N ALA A 47 -2.52 66.68 12.27
CA ALA A 47 -1.23 66.28 12.85
C ALA A 47 -0.83 67.22 13.99
N TYR A 48 0.20 66.83 14.73
CA TYR A 48 0.83 67.68 15.74
C TYR A 48 2.35 67.71 15.56
N LEU A 49 2.98 68.82 15.95
CA LEU A 49 4.44 68.97 15.90
C LEU A 49 5.09 68.03 16.93
N VAL A 50 6.05 67.25 16.46
CA VAL A 50 6.87 66.42 17.34
C VAL A 50 8.12 67.23 17.71
N VAL A 51 8.06 67.85 18.89
CA VAL A 51 9.21 68.53 19.50
C VAL A 51 10.10 67.50 20.19
N GLY A 52 11.19 67.09 19.53
CA GLY A 52 12.19 66.17 20.10
C GLY A 52 12.46 64.92 19.26
N LYS A 53 13.52 64.18 19.64
CA LYS A 53 13.98 62.95 18.96
C LYS A 53 12.87 61.88 18.99
N PRO A 54 12.61 61.15 17.88
CA PRO A 54 11.43 60.30 17.74
C PRO A 54 11.35 59.19 18.81
N PRO A 55 10.17 58.93 19.43
CA PRO A 55 9.98 57.73 20.23
C PRO A 55 9.93 56.52 19.30
N VAL A 56 10.91 55.63 19.42
CA VAL A 56 10.89 54.32 18.77
C VAL A 56 9.70 53.53 19.30
N SER A 57 8.88 52.99 18.39
CA SER A 57 7.67 52.26 18.75
C SER A 57 8.03 51.07 19.63
N SER A 58 7.47 51.01 20.83
CA SER A 58 7.60 49.91 21.78
C SER A 58 6.73 48.72 21.34
N ALA A 59 7.04 48.14 20.18
CA ALA A 59 6.65 46.76 19.90
C ALA A 59 7.34 45.88 20.96
N LYS A 60 6.62 44.93 21.54
CA LYS A 60 7.15 44.01 22.55
C LYS A 60 8.23 43.16 21.90
N ILE A 61 9.49 43.57 22.03
CA ILE A 61 10.65 42.84 21.52
C ILE A 61 10.83 41.66 22.48
N GLU A 62 10.47 40.44 22.04
CA GLU A 62 10.84 39.21 22.76
C GLU A 62 12.34 39.24 23.04
N SER A 63 12.72 38.94 24.28
CA SER A 63 14.13 38.96 24.62
C SER A 63 14.86 37.84 23.84
N PRO A 64 16.15 38.01 23.52
CA PRO A 64 16.94 36.94 22.90
C PRO A 64 16.92 35.62 23.69
N GLU A 65 16.74 35.70 25.02
CA GLU A 65 16.59 34.53 25.90
C GLU A 65 15.26 33.80 25.69
N GLU A 66 14.15 34.53 25.54
CA GLU A 66 12.83 33.95 25.28
C GLU A 66 12.78 33.24 23.92
N ALA A 67 13.37 33.86 22.89
CA ALA A 67 13.48 33.27 21.56
C ALA A 67 14.34 32.00 21.54
N SER A 68 15.43 31.98 22.32
CA SER A 68 16.31 30.81 22.48
C SER A 68 15.61 29.68 23.22
N ALA A 69 14.91 29.97 24.32
CA ALA A 69 14.14 28.99 25.07
C ALA A 69 13.03 28.35 24.22
N ARG A 70 12.31 29.16 23.44
CA ARG A 70 11.27 28.68 22.52
C ARG A 70 11.86 27.80 21.42
N SER A 71 13.01 28.18 20.87
CA SER A 71 13.70 27.38 19.85
C SER A 71 14.13 26.01 20.39
N LYS A 72 14.67 25.95 21.61
CA LYS A 72 15.02 24.68 22.27
C LYS A 72 13.80 23.79 22.47
N GLN A 73 12.68 24.34 22.97
CA GLN A 73 11.44 23.57 23.13
C GLN A 73 10.90 23.02 21.81
N ILE A 74 11.01 23.77 20.72
CA ILE A 74 10.60 23.31 19.40
C ILE A 74 11.46 22.12 18.95
N VAL A 75 12.79 22.22 19.14
CA VAL A 75 13.72 21.15 18.77
C VAL A 75 13.48 19.89 19.61
N GLU A 76 13.38 20.02 20.93
CA GLU A 76 13.12 18.89 21.84
C GLU A 76 11.81 18.17 21.49
N LYS A 77 10.76 18.95 21.18
CA LYS A 77 9.48 18.38 20.75
C LYS A 77 9.60 17.66 19.41
N ALA A 78 10.29 18.26 18.43
CA ALA A 78 10.50 17.64 17.13
C ALA A 78 11.31 16.34 17.24
N GLU A 79 12.32 16.27 18.11
CA GLU A 79 13.09 15.05 18.37
C GLU A 79 12.23 13.96 19.02
N ALA A 80 11.39 14.33 20.00
CA ALA A 80 10.48 13.40 20.64
C ALA A 80 9.44 12.83 19.65
N ASP A 81 8.86 13.69 18.82
CA ASP A 81 7.89 13.30 17.79
C ASP A 81 8.55 12.40 16.72
N ALA A 82 9.77 12.73 16.31
CA ALA A 82 10.54 11.91 15.35
C ALA A 82 10.88 10.52 15.91
N LYS A 83 11.28 10.45 17.19
CA LYS A 83 11.55 9.18 17.87
C LYS A 83 10.28 8.33 17.97
N ALA A 84 9.17 8.92 18.37
CA ALA A 84 7.89 8.22 18.46
C ALA A 84 7.44 7.68 17.08
N ALA A 85 7.65 8.45 16.01
CA ALA A 85 7.34 8.01 14.65
C ALA A 85 8.22 6.83 14.21
N LEU A 86 9.52 6.83 14.55
CA LEU A 86 10.41 5.71 14.26
C LEU A 86 10.02 4.45 15.03
N ASP A 87 9.73 4.57 16.32
CA ASP A 87 9.30 3.43 17.15
C ASP A 87 8.00 2.82 16.61
N ALA A 88 7.02 3.66 16.23
CA ALA A 88 5.78 3.21 15.61
C ALA A 88 6.01 2.54 14.25
N ALA A 89 6.93 3.06 13.44
CA ALA A 89 7.29 2.45 12.15
C ALA A 89 7.95 1.07 12.34
N GLU A 90 8.82 0.92 13.34
CA GLU A 90 9.47 -0.36 13.65
C GLU A 90 8.45 -1.42 14.10
N VAL A 91 7.49 -1.05 14.96
CA VAL A 91 6.41 -1.95 15.39
C VAL A 91 5.57 -2.40 14.19
N ASN A 92 5.12 -1.46 13.36
CA ASN A 92 4.35 -1.78 12.16
C ASN A 92 5.13 -2.70 11.20
N ALA A 93 6.42 -2.45 11.00
CA ALA A 93 7.25 -3.28 10.15
C ALA A 93 7.34 -4.72 10.68
N LYS A 94 7.51 -4.90 12.00
CA LYS A 94 7.52 -6.23 12.63
C LYS A 94 6.18 -6.94 12.46
N GLU A 95 5.07 -6.25 12.65
CA GLU A 95 3.73 -6.83 12.46
C GLU A 95 3.49 -7.27 11.00
N ILE A 96 3.93 -6.48 10.03
CA ILE A 96 3.86 -6.83 8.61
C ILE A 96 4.66 -8.11 8.33
N VAL A 97 5.88 -8.21 8.86
CA VAL A 97 6.73 -9.40 8.68
C VAL A 97 6.06 -10.63 9.29
N VAL A 98 5.59 -10.56 10.53
CA VAL A 98 4.91 -11.69 11.20
C VAL A 98 3.67 -12.13 10.41
N ALA A 99 2.87 -11.17 9.94
CA ALA A 99 1.69 -11.48 9.13
C ALA A 99 2.06 -12.14 7.78
N ALA A 100 3.14 -11.69 7.14
CA ALA A 100 3.63 -12.26 5.90
C ALA A 100 4.15 -13.69 6.10
N GLU A 101 4.93 -13.94 7.15
CA GLU A 101 5.41 -15.28 7.52
C GLU A 101 4.26 -16.24 7.82
N GLY A 102 3.23 -15.77 8.54
CA GLY A 102 2.02 -16.56 8.82
C GLY A 102 1.29 -16.97 7.53
N LYS A 103 1.10 -16.03 6.60
CA LYS A 103 0.49 -16.31 5.29
C LYS A 103 1.32 -17.29 4.46
N ALA A 104 2.64 -17.11 4.44
CA ALA A 104 3.54 -18.00 3.69
C ALA A 104 3.48 -19.44 4.22
N LYS A 105 3.47 -19.62 5.55
CA LYS A 105 3.30 -20.95 6.18
C LYS A 105 1.97 -21.59 5.81
N GLN A 106 0.88 -20.82 5.86
CA GLN A 106 -0.45 -21.34 5.50
C GLN A 106 -0.50 -21.79 4.03
N LEU A 107 0.03 -20.98 3.11
CA LEU A 107 0.10 -21.34 1.69
C LEU A 107 0.91 -22.64 1.47
N GLY A 108 1.99 -22.83 2.22
CA GLY A 108 2.76 -24.08 2.19
C GLY A 108 1.94 -25.30 2.62
N LEU A 109 1.21 -25.20 3.73
CA LEU A 109 0.35 -26.28 4.24
C LEU A 109 -0.81 -26.60 3.27
N ASP A 110 -1.42 -25.57 2.69
CA ASP A 110 -2.52 -25.74 1.73
C ASP A 110 -2.02 -26.43 0.45
N ALA A 111 -0.82 -26.07 -0.02
CA ALA A 111 -0.19 -26.70 -1.17
C ALA A 111 0.16 -28.16 -0.91
N GLU A 112 0.74 -28.48 0.25
CA GLU A 112 1.05 -29.85 0.67
C GLU A 112 -0.21 -30.71 0.75
N THR A 113 -1.26 -30.20 1.41
CA THR A 113 -2.55 -30.88 1.52
C THR A 113 -3.13 -31.16 0.13
N SER A 114 -3.16 -30.15 -0.74
CA SER A 114 -3.65 -30.28 -2.11
C SER A 114 -2.87 -31.30 -2.93
N ALA A 115 -1.54 -31.34 -2.77
CA ALA A 115 -0.68 -32.32 -3.44
C ALA A 115 -0.98 -33.74 -2.96
N ASN A 116 -1.09 -33.94 -1.64
CA ASN A 116 -1.40 -35.25 -1.06
C ASN A 116 -2.78 -35.77 -1.49
N THR A 117 -3.79 -34.90 -1.56
CA THR A 117 -5.11 -35.27 -2.10
C THR A 117 -4.99 -35.78 -3.54
N LYS A 118 -4.29 -35.03 -4.41
CA LYS A 118 -4.12 -35.44 -5.82
C LYS A 118 -3.36 -36.75 -5.96
N ILE A 119 -2.34 -36.99 -5.13
CA ILE A 119 -1.59 -38.25 -5.12
C ILE A 119 -2.53 -39.40 -4.74
N SER A 120 -3.30 -39.26 -3.66
CA SER A 120 -4.23 -40.29 -3.21
C SER A 120 -5.32 -40.62 -4.25
N GLU A 121 -5.86 -39.59 -4.92
CA GLU A 121 -6.79 -39.77 -6.03
C GLU A 121 -6.15 -40.51 -7.22
N ALA A 122 -4.90 -40.17 -7.57
CA ALA A 122 -4.18 -40.83 -8.65
C ALA A 122 -3.88 -42.30 -8.31
N GLU A 123 -3.48 -42.61 -7.08
CA GLU A 123 -3.25 -43.98 -6.60
C GLU A 123 -4.53 -44.81 -6.65
N THR A 124 -5.66 -44.23 -6.25
CA THR A 124 -6.97 -44.89 -6.30
C THR A 124 -7.35 -45.22 -7.74
N ARG A 125 -7.26 -44.25 -8.65
CA ARG A 125 -7.53 -44.48 -10.08
C ARG A 125 -6.61 -45.51 -10.69
N ALA A 126 -5.33 -45.51 -10.31
CA ALA A 126 -4.38 -46.50 -10.81
C ALA A 126 -4.78 -47.92 -10.38
N LYS A 127 -5.20 -48.11 -9.11
CA LYS A 127 -5.72 -49.40 -8.63
C LYS A 127 -6.96 -49.83 -9.41
N GLU A 128 -7.93 -48.95 -9.58
CA GLU A 128 -9.17 -49.25 -10.33
C GLU A 128 -8.88 -49.67 -11.77
N ILE A 129 -7.91 -49.02 -12.42
CA ILE A 129 -7.48 -49.37 -13.79
C ILE A 129 -6.88 -50.78 -13.82
N VAL A 130 -6.00 -51.10 -12.85
CA VAL A 130 -5.35 -52.42 -12.77
C VAL A 130 -6.39 -53.51 -12.50
N GLU A 131 -7.26 -53.33 -11.51
CA GLU A 131 -8.31 -54.31 -11.18
C GLU A 131 -9.24 -54.58 -12.37
N LYS A 132 -9.60 -53.51 -13.10
CA LYS A 132 -10.41 -53.65 -14.32
C LYS A 132 -9.67 -54.42 -15.41
N ALA A 133 -8.39 -54.09 -15.64
CA ALA A 133 -7.59 -54.78 -16.64
C ALA A 133 -7.40 -56.27 -16.31
N GLU A 134 -7.22 -56.62 -15.04
CA GLU A 134 -7.15 -58.01 -14.57
C GLU A 134 -8.47 -58.75 -14.78
N ALA A 135 -9.60 -58.12 -14.47
CA ALA A 135 -10.92 -58.69 -14.69
C ALA A 135 -11.20 -58.93 -16.19
N ASP A 136 -10.88 -57.95 -17.04
CA ASP A 136 -11.03 -58.05 -18.49
C ASP A 136 -10.14 -59.17 -19.06
N ALA A 137 -8.88 -59.24 -18.63
CA ALA A 137 -7.95 -60.29 -19.06
C ALA A 137 -8.44 -61.69 -18.66
N LYS A 138 -8.94 -61.85 -17.43
CA LYS A 138 -9.52 -63.10 -16.96
C LYS A 138 -10.74 -63.51 -17.78
N SER A 139 -11.64 -62.56 -18.06
CA SER A 139 -12.82 -62.82 -18.89
C SER A 139 -12.45 -63.27 -20.31
N VAL A 140 -11.40 -62.69 -20.90
CA VAL A 140 -10.89 -63.10 -22.22
C VAL A 140 -10.32 -64.52 -22.17
N LEU A 141 -9.55 -64.84 -21.12
CA LEU A 141 -8.98 -66.18 -20.93
C LEU A 141 -10.08 -67.24 -20.78
N ASP A 142 -11.06 -67.00 -19.90
CA ASP A 142 -12.18 -67.92 -19.69
C ASP A 142 -12.96 -68.18 -20.99
N ALA A 143 -13.19 -67.13 -21.79
CA ALA A 143 -13.84 -67.25 -23.09
C ALA A 143 -13.00 -68.06 -24.10
N ALA A 144 -11.67 -67.86 -24.11
CA ALA A 144 -10.77 -68.61 -24.97
C ALA A 144 -10.72 -70.10 -24.58
N GLU A 145 -10.65 -70.42 -23.28
CA GLU A 145 -10.70 -71.79 -22.78
C GLU A 145 -12.01 -72.48 -23.13
N GLY A 146 -13.14 -71.79 -22.99
CA GLY A 146 -14.45 -72.31 -23.38
C GLY A 146 -14.52 -72.69 -24.85
N LYS A 147 -14.01 -71.81 -25.74
CA LYS A 147 -13.92 -72.09 -27.19
C LYS A 147 -13.00 -73.28 -27.48
N ALA A 148 -11.85 -73.36 -26.83
CA ALA A 148 -10.92 -74.47 -27.03
C ALA A 148 -11.55 -75.81 -26.63
N LYS A 149 -12.24 -75.86 -25.48
CA LYS A 149 -12.98 -77.06 -25.04
C LYS A 149 -14.06 -77.48 -26.03
N ALA A 150 -14.80 -76.52 -26.58
CA ALA A 150 -15.82 -76.80 -27.60
C ALA A 150 -15.20 -77.39 -28.88
N ILE A 151 -14.10 -76.81 -29.37
CA ILE A 151 -13.38 -77.33 -30.54
C ILE A 151 -12.90 -78.77 -30.32
N VAL A 152 -12.35 -79.08 -29.14
CA VAL A 152 -11.91 -80.43 -28.79
C VAL A 152 -13.09 -81.40 -28.78
N ALA A 153 -14.20 -81.04 -28.15
CA ALA A 153 -15.40 -81.87 -28.09
C ALA A 153 -15.98 -82.17 -29.49
N ASP A 154 -16.04 -81.15 -30.35
CA ASP A 154 -16.50 -81.30 -31.75
C ASP A 154 -15.57 -82.24 -32.55
N ALA A 155 -14.26 -82.10 -32.37
CA ALA A 155 -13.28 -82.96 -33.03
C ALA A 155 -13.40 -84.43 -32.57
N GLU A 156 -13.59 -84.67 -31.27
CA GLU A 156 -13.81 -86.01 -30.72
C GLU A 156 -15.12 -86.64 -31.23
N ALA A 157 -16.19 -85.86 -31.30
CA ALA A 157 -17.47 -86.31 -31.84
C ALA A 157 -17.35 -86.70 -33.33
N ALA A 158 -16.68 -85.86 -34.13
CA ALA A 158 -16.42 -86.12 -35.54
C ALA A 158 -15.57 -87.39 -35.73
N ALA A 159 -14.53 -87.59 -34.91
CA ALA A 159 -13.69 -88.78 -34.97
C ALA A 159 -14.46 -90.07 -34.63
N LYS A 160 -15.35 -90.02 -33.63
CA LYS A 160 -16.24 -91.16 -33.29
C LYS A 160 -17.19 -91.48 -34.43
N ALA A 161 -17.82 -90.47 -35.04
CA ALA A 161 -18.72 -90.64 -36.18
C ALA A 161 -18.01 -91.28 -37.39
N ALA A 162 -16.79 -90.83 -37.69
CA ALA A 162 -15.98 -91.38 -38.78
C ALA A 162 -15.63 -92.87 -38.55
N LYS A 163 -15.27 -93.25 -37.32
CA LYS A 163 -15.01 -94.67 -36.98
C LYS A 163 -16.26 -95.53 -37.12
N ALA A 164 -17.43 -95.02 -36.73
CA ALA A 164 -18.69 -95.75 -36.88
C ALA A 164 -19.05 -95.98 -38.36
N ALA A 165 -18.81 -94.99 -39.22
CA ALA A 165 -19.07 -95.12 -40.66
C ALA A 165 -18.09 -96.07 -41.38
N GLY A 166 -16.82 -96.13 -40.96
CA GLY A 166 -15.80 -97.01 -41.55
C GLY A 166 -15.93 -98.51 -41.20
N GLY A 167 -16.70 -98.85 -40.15
CA GLY A 167 -16.93 -100.24 -39.74
C GLY A 167 -17.99 -101.00 -40.54
N GLN A 168 -18.72 -100.33 -41.43
CA GLN A 168 -19.85 -100.92 -42.19
C GLN A 168 -19.48 -101.50 -43.57
N SER A 169 -18.22 -101.45 -44.00
CA SER A 169 -17.81 -101.92 -45.35
C SER A 169 -17.16 -103.30 -45.42
N GLY A 170 -17.11 -104.06 -44.31
CA GLY A 170 -16.35 -105.32 -44.22
C GLY A 170 -17.13 -106.64 -44.20
N GLY A 171 -18.40 -106.66 -44.62
CA GLY A 171 -19.23 -107.87 -44.58
C GLY A 171 -20.10 -108.03 -45.82
N ALA A 172 -19.52 -108.59 -46.89
CA ALA A 172 -20.22 -109.24 -47.99
C ALA A 172 -19.33 -110.37 -48.53
#